data_AF-A0A9D7TPJ8-F1
#
_entry.id   AF-A0A9D7TPJ8-F1
#
_cell.length_a   1.000
_cell.length_b   1.000
_cell.length_c   1.000
_cell.angle_alpha   90.00
_cell.angle_beta   90.00
_cell.angle_gamma   90.00
#
_symmetry.space_group_name_H-M   'P 1'
#
loop_
_entity.id
_entity.type
_entity.pdbx_description
1 polymer ?
#
loop_
_entity_poly.entity_id
_entity_poly.type
_entity_poly.pdbx_seq_one_letter_code
_entity_poly.pdbx_strand_id
1 'polypeptide(L)'
;MTIITLLLYIGLVAILVTLLMTQLFKVHRSLFMTFLQNFTGILFLFSGWVKAVDPMGTAFKMEDYFVEFNAAFTDSPFSFLAPVFPFFSKYSLVFAICMIIFEIVLGIMLIIGDRKKLTSWLFFLLVIFFTVLTGYTFLTGYVPIDSTFFKFSTWGEYKATNMRVTDCGCFGDFIKLDPRISFFKDLFLLLPALYFLFRWKDMHQLFSLSSRNMIIISSTLFLILYNVYNFHWNEPHVDFRPFKNGANIAEIKKRR
;
A
#
# COMPACT_ATOMS: atom_id res chain seq x y z
N MET A 1 12.76 -5.24 12.01
CA MET A 1 12.67 -3.76 12.10
C MET A 1 11.25 -3.41 12.53
N THR A 2 11.03 -2.52 13.51
CA THR A 2 9.67 -2.13 13.93
C THR A 2 9.13 -1.04 13.03
N ILE A 3 7.80 -0.87 12.95
CA ILE A 3 7.19 0.22 12.19
C ILE A 3 7.69 1.59 12.67
N ILE A 4 7.93 1.75 13.97
CA ILE A 4 8.42 3.00 14.56
C ILE A 4 9.81 3.30 14.03
N THR A 5 10.72 2.31 14.03
CA THR A 5 12.07 2.49 13.47
C THR A 5 12.03 2.83 11.98
N LEU A 6 11.12 2.23 11.21
CA LEU A 6 10.93 2.56 9.80
C LEU A 6 10.46 4.00 9.61
N LEU A 7 9.42 4.41 10.33
CA LEU A 7 8.87 5.77 10.23
C LEU A 7 9.88 6.83 10.69
N LEU A 8 10.71 6.53 11.69
CA LEU A 8 11.79 7.41 12.11
C LEU A 8 12.85 7.58 11.01
N TYR A 9 13.29 6.48 10.38
CA TYR A 9 14.24 6.57 9.27
C TYR A 9 13.67 7.34 8.08
N ILE A 10 12.42 7.07 7.70
CA ILE A 10 11.74 7.81 6.63
C ILE A 10 11.61 9.30 7.01
N GLY A 11 11.27 9.60 8.26
CA GLY A 11 11.22 10.96 8.79
C GLY A 11 12.56 11.69 8.68
N LEU A 12 13.66 11.05 9.09
CA LEU A 12 15.01 11.62 9.00
C LEU A 12 15.42 11.87 7.54
N VAL A 13 15.19 10.91 6.64
CA VAL A 13 15.48 11.07 5.21
C VAL A 13 14.61 12.19 4.63
N ALA A 14 13.33 12.27 4.98
CA ALA A 14 12.44 13.34 4.52
C ALA A 14 12.87 14.73 5.01
N ILE A 15 13.38 14.84 6.24
CA ILE A 15 13.98 16.09 6.74
C ILE A 15 15.20 16.45 5.89
N LEU A 16 16.13 15.51 5.69
CA LEU A 16 17.36 15.73 4.93
C LEU A 16 17.04 16.16 3.49
N VAL A 17 16.13 15.46 2.83
CA VAL A 17 15.68 15.80 1.46
C VAL A 17 15.01 17.17 1.42
N THR A 18 14.16 17.50 2.40
CA THR A 18 13.53 18.83 2.51
C THR A 18 14.57 19.94 2.68
N LEU A 19 15.57 19.74 3.53
CA LEU A 19 16.64 20.70 3.77
C LEU A 19 17.49 20.89 2.51
N LEU A 20 17.88 19.81 1.85
CA LEU A 20 18.63 19.83 0.61
C LEU A 20 17.85 20.53 -0.50
N MET A 21 16.55 20.23 -0.64
CA MET A 21 15.69 20.90 -1.62
C MET A 21 15.54 22.39 -1.35
N THR A 22 15.46 22.76 -0.07
CA THR A 22 15.39 24.16 0.35
C THR A 22 16.66 24.91 0.00
N GLN A 23 17.82 24.30 0.24
CA GLN A 23 19.12 24.91 -0.04
C GLN A 23 19.43 24.99 -1.54
N LEU A 24 19.15 23.94 -2.30
CA LEU A 24 19.52 23.86 -3.72
C LEU A 24 18.52 24.56 -4.64
N PHE A 25 17.22 24.35 -4.43
CA PHE A 25 16.21 24.76 -5.40
C PHE A 25 15.44 26.02 -4.97
N LYS A 26 15.40 26.37 -3.67
CA LYS A 26 14.67 27.54 -3.14
C LYS A 26 13.20 27.65 -3.56
N VAL A 27 12.52 26.54 -3.88
CA VAL A 27 11.16 26.50 -4.47
C VAL A 27 10.04 26.32 -3.42
N HIS A 28 10.31 26.51 -2.12
CA HIS A 28 9.30 26.22 -1.09
C HIS A 28 8.40 27.43 -0.79
N ARG A 29 7.08 27.21 -0.74
CA ARG A 29 6.14 28.16 -0.12
C ARG A 29 5.99 27.91 1.38
N SER A 30 5.97 26.64 1.79
CA SER A 30 5.87 26.22 3.19
C SER A 30 6.78 25.02 3.42
N LEU A 31 7.70 25.16 4.38
CA LEU A 31 8.62 24.08 4.76
C LEU A 31 7.86 22.85 5.27
N PHE A 32 6.79 23.07 6.02
CA PHE A 32 5.94 21.99 6.52
C PHE A 32 5.29 21.19 5.39
N MET A 33 4.78 21.89 4.36
CA MET A 33 4.17 21.24 3.19
C MET A 33 5.21 20.45 2.38
N THR A 34 6.43 20.99 2.21
CA THR A 34 7.52 20.27 1.54
C THR A 34 7.96 19.04 2.33
N PHE A 35 8.08 19.15 3.66
CA PHE A 35 8.38 18.02 4.52
C PHE A 35 7.31 16.93 4.42
N LEU A 36 6.03 17.28 4.54
CA LEU A 36 4.95 16.30 4.44
C LEU A 36 4.96 15.59 3.07
N GLN A 37 5.12 16.33 1.98
CA GLN A 37 5.21 15.74 0.63
C GLN A 37 6.36 14.74 0.51
N ASN A 38 7.55 15.12 0.97
CA ASN A 38 8.72 14.26 0.93
C ASN A 38 8.54 13.04 1.84
N PHE A 39 7.99 13.23 3.04
CA PHE A 39 7.71 12.15 3.98
C PHE A 39 6.73 11.13 3.39
N THR A 40 5.57 11.58 2.90
CA THR A 40 4.57 10.69 2.28
C THR A 40 5.08 10.06 1.01
N GLY A 41 5.84 10.80 0.21
CA GLY A 41 6.40 10.33 -1.06
C GLY A 41 7.45 9.24 -0.85
N ILE A 42 8.38 9.42 0.10
CA ILE A 42 9.38 8.42 0.45
C ILE A 42 8.72 7.18 1.06
N LEU A 43 7.69 7.36 1.91
CA LEU A 43 6.95 6.26 2.50
C LEU A 43 6.30 5.38 1.42
N PHE A 44 5.62 5.99 0.44
CA PHE A 44 4.97 5.27 -0.66
C PHE A 44 5.98 4.64 -1.61
N LEU A 45 7.09 5.34 -1.89
CA LEU A 45 8.19 4.80 -2.69
C LEU A 45 8.79 3.55 -2.05
N PHE A 46 9.08 3.58 -0.74
CA PHE A 46 9.61 2.44 0.00
C PHE A 46 8.59 1.30 0.08
N SER A 47 7.35 1.61 0.49
CA SER A 47 6.24 0.66 0.61
C SER A 47 5.97 -0.07 -0.71
N GLY A 48 5.83 0.67 -1.80
CA GLY A 48 5.63 0.11 -3.12
C GLY A 48 6.84 -0.68 -3.63
N TRP A 49 8.07 -0.20 -3.39
CA TRP A 49 9.28 -0.92 -3.80
C TRP A 49 9.36 -2.32 -3.17
N VAL A 50 9.07 -2.42 -1.87
CA VAL A 50 9.07 -3.70 -1.17
C VAL A 50 8.04 -4.67 -1.76
N LYS A 51 6.86 -4.17 -2.17
CA LYS A 51 5.86 -4.99 -2.88
C LYS A 51 6.28 -5.34 -4.31
N ALA A 52 7.01 -4.47 -5.01
CA ALA A 52 7.50 -4.72 -6.36
C ALA A 52 8.56 -5.82 -6.42
N VAL A 53 9.26 -6.07 -5.30
CA VAL A 53 10.20 -7.21 -5.18
C VAL A 53 9.43 -8.54 -5.20
N ASP A 54 8.25 -8.60 -4.57
CA ASP A 54 7.38 -9.79 -4.59
C ASP A 54 5.91 -9.42 -4.93
N PRO A 55 5.62 -9.23 -6.23
CA PRO A 55 4.28 -8.90 -6.67
C PRO A 55 3.30 -10.07 -6.49
N MET A 56 3.78 -11.33 -6.45
CA MET A 56 2.92 -12.50 -6.22
C MET A 56 2.39 -12.53 -4.80
N GLY A 57 3.23 -12.23 -3.79
CA GLY A 57 2.78 -12.12 -2.40
C GLY A 57 1.64 -11.11 -2.26
N THR A 58 1.74 -9.96 -2.93
CA THR A 58 0.67 -8.95 -2.96
C THR A 58 -0.58 -9.47 -3.69
N ALA A 59 -0.41 -10.22 -4.79
CA ALA A 59 -1.52 -10.79 -5.55
C ALA A 59 -2.36 -11.78 -4.73
N PHE A 60 -1.72 -12.70 -3.99
CA PHE A 60 -2.42 -13.64 -3.12
C PHE A 60 -3.22 -12.92 -2.02
N LYS A 61 -2.67 -11.85 -1.44
CA LYS A 61 -3.40 -11.04 -0.46
C LYS A 61 -4.62 -10.36 -1.07
N MET A 62 -4.49 -9.81 -2.27
CA MET A 62 -5.63 -9.22 -2.96
C MET A 62 -6.70 -10.27 -3.28
N GLU A 63 -6.29 -11.48 -3.67
CA GLU A 63 -7.21 -12.60 -3.88
C GLU A 63 -7.97 -12.97 -2.60
N ASP A 64 -7.28 -13.09 -1.46
CA ASP A 64 -7.90 -13.34 -0.15
C ASP A 64 -8.94 -12.25 0.18
N TYR A 65 -8.58 -10.97 -0.01
CA TYR A 65 -9.51 -9.86 0.19
C TYR A 65 -10.73 -9.95 -0.71
N PHE A 66 -10.56 -10.29 -2.00
CA PHE A 66 -11.69 -10.38 -2.93
C PHE A 66 -12.61 -11.56 -2.61
N VAL A 67 -12.08 -12.70 -2.20
CA VAL A 67 -12.89 -13.85 -1.75
C VAL A 67 -13.72 -13.47 -0.52
N GLU A 68 -13.09 -12.84 0.47
CA GLU A 68 -13.75 -12.41 1.70
C GLU A 68 -14.75 -11.28 1.47
N PHE A 69 -14.46 -10.33 0.57
CA PHE A 69 -15.43 -9.33 0.17
C PHE A 69 -16.61 -9.94 -0.58
N ASN A 70 -16.41 -10.92 -1.45
CA ASN A 70 -17.53 -11.60 -2.09
C ASN A 70 -18.48 -12.20 -1.04
N ALA A 71 -17.94 -12.91 -0.05
CA ALA A 71 -18.73 -13.46 1.05
C ALA A 71 -19.41 -12.37 1.89
N ALA A 72 -18.69 -11.30 2.23
CA ALA A 72 -19.23 -10.19 3.03
C ALA A 72 -20.39 -9.48 2.32
N PHE A 73 -20.27 -9.21 1.02
CA PHE A 73 -21.24 -8.44 0.27
C PHE A 73 -22.46 -9.26 -0.18
N THR A 74 -22.32 -10.59 -0.36
CA THR A 74 -23.42 -11.47 -0.80
C THR A 74 -24.63 -11.40 0.13
N ASP A 75 -24.41 -11.44 1.45
CA ASP A 75 -25.49 -11.37 2.45
C ASP A 75 -25.78 -9.94 2.94
N SER A 76 -25.35 -8.92 2.19
CA SER A 76 -25.47 -7.51 2.57
C SER A 76 -26.51 -6.76 1.71
N PRO A 77 -26.97 -5.57 2.16
CA PRO A 77 -27.76 -4.67 1.32
C PRO A 77 -27.07 -4.25 0.01
N PHE A 78 -25.76 -4.47 -0.09
CA PHE A 78 -24.92 -4.11 -1.23
C PHE A 78 -24.55 -5.33 -2.11
N SER A 79 -25.38 -6.37 -2.13
CA SER A 79 -25.15 -7.61 -2.89
C SER A 79 -24.93 -7.39 -4.39
N PHE A 80 -25.39 -6.27 -4.96
CA PHE A 80 -25.10 -5.87 -6.34
C PHE A 80 -23.60 -5.69 -6.64
N LEU A 81 -22.75 -5.46 -5.61
CA LEU A 81 -21.30 -5.38 -5.75
C LEU A 81 -20.61 -6.75 -5.70
N ALA A 82 -21.28 -7.79 -5.18
CA ALA A 82 -20.68 -9.12 -5.03
C ALA A 82 -20.07 -9.67 -6.34
N PRO A 83 -20.71 -9.55 -7.53
CA PRO A 83 -20.17 -10.09 -8.79
C PRO A 83 -18.83 -9.46 -9.22
N VAL A 84 -18.48 -8.29 -8.69
CA VAL A 84 -17.25 -7.57 -9.03
C VAL A 84 -16.02 -8.24 -8.41
N PHE A 85 -16.15 -8.85 -7.23
CA PHE A 85 -15.02 -9.43 -6.52
C PHE A 85 -14.47 -10.72 -7.17
N PRO A 86 -15.28 -11.67 -7.65
CA PRO A 86 -14.78 -12.83 -8.40
C PRO A 86 -14.02 -12.43 -9.67
N PHE A 87 -14.43 -11.35 -10.34
CA PHE A 87 -13.69 -10.81 -11.48
C PHE A 87 -12.29 -10.33 -11.05
N PHE A 88 -12.20 -9.54 -9.98
CA PHE A 88 -10.91 -9.07 -9.47
C PHE A 88 -10.03 -10.18 -8.88
N SER A 89 -10.63 -11.22 -8.29
CA SER A 89 -9.92 -12.42 -7.82
C SER A 89 -9.21 -13.14 -8.97
N LYS A 90 -9.88 -13.33 -10.11
CA LYS A 90 -9.25 -13.94 -11.31
C LYS A 90 -8.09 -13.12 -11.87
N TYR A 91 -8.15 -11.80 -11.76
CA TYR A 91 -7.13 -10.88 -12.24
C TYR A 91 -6.30 -10.26 -11.11
N SER A 92 -6.18 -10.95 -9.98
CA SER A 92 -5.52 -10.45 -8.75
C SER A 92 -4.08 -10.03 -8.99
N LEU A 93 -3.34 -10.75 -9.83
CA LEU A 93 -1.97 -10.43 -10.21
C LEU A 93 -1.86 -9.10 -10.97
N VAL A 94 -2.69 -8.92 -12.00
CA VAL A 94 -2.70 -7.68 -12.80
C VAL A 94 -3.10 -6.51 -11.92
N PHE A 95 -4.11 -6.71 -11.07
CA PHE A 95 -4.54 -5.72 -10.10
C PHE A 95 -3.42 -5.33 -9.13
N ALA A 96 -2.70 -6.32 -8.56
CA ALA A 96 -1.58 -6.08 -7.65
C ALA A 96 -0.45 -5.31 -8.33
N ILE A 97 -0.01 -5.72 -9.53
CA ILE A 97 1.03 -5.01 -10.29
C ILE A 97 0.62 -3.57 -10.59
N CYS A 98 -0.62 -3.35 -11.06
CA CYS A 98 -1.12 -2.01 -11.33
C CYS A 98 -1.14 -1.14 -10.07
N MET A 99 -1.58 -1.69 -8.94
CA MET A 99 -1.62 -1.00 -7.65
C MET A 99 -0.21 -0.65 -7.13
N ILE A 100 0.75 -1.57 -7.25
CA ILE A 100 2.16 -1.36 -6.86
C ILE A 100 2.78 -0.25 -7.70
N ILE A 101 2.63 -0.32 -9.03
CA ILE A 101 3.13 0.72 -9.94
C ILE A 101 2.51 2.06 -9.59
N PHE A 102 1.19 2.09 -9.37
CA PHE A 102 0.48 3.31 -9.00
C PHE A 102 1.00 3.90 -7.69
N GLU A 103 1.23 3.09 -6.66
CA GLU A 103 1.77 3.53 -5.38
C GLU A 103 3.17 4.15 -5.51
N ILE A 104 4.08 3.48 -6.25
CA ILE A 104 5.44 3.97 -6.45
C ILE A 104 5.46 5.26 -7.28
N VAL A 105 4.72 5.28 -8.40
CA VAL A 105 4.64 6.45 -9.28
C VAL A 105 4.05 7.64 -8.53
N LEU A 106 3.02 7.41 -7.71
CA LEU A 106 2.44 8.45 -6.87
C LEU A 106 3.43 8.97 -5.82
N GLY A 107 4.24 8.08 -5.22
CA GLY A 107 5.35 8.46 -4.36
C GLY A 107 6.36 9.39 -5.06
N ILE A 108 6.74 9.05 -6.29
CA ILE A 108 7.62 9.89 -7.12
C ILE A 108 6.96 11.24 -7.45
N MET A 109 5.68 11.24 -7.81
CA MET A 109 4.92 12.45 -8.10
C MET A 109 4.85 13.40 -6.89
N LEU A 110 4.74 12.86 -5.67
CA LEU A 110 4.75 13.65 -4.43
C LEU A 110 6.12 14.28 -4.14
N ILE A 111 7.21 13.50 -4.30
CA ILE A 111 8.58 14.01 -4.07
C ILE A 111 8.91 15.14 -5.07
N ILE A 112 8.57 14.93 -6.35
CA ILE A 112 8.88 15.89 -7.40
C ILE A 112 7.86 17.04 -7.44
N GLY A 113 6.66 16.85 -6.90
CA GLY A 113 5.59 17.85 -6.96
C GLY A 113 4.93 17.97 -8.34
N ASP A 114 4.77 16.83 -9.04
CA ASP A 114 4.05 16.83 -10.31
C ASP A 114 2.54 17.02 -10.11
N ARG A 115 1.88 17.71 -11.06
CA ARG A 115 0.41 17.92 -11.15
C ARG A 115 -0.31 17.97 -9.80
N LYS A 116 0.13 18.89 -8.92
CA LYS A 116 -0.27 19.04 -7.51
C LYS A 116 -1.71 18.64 -7.16
N LYS A 117 -2.71 19.17 -7.90
CA LYS A 117 -4.13 18.86 -7.68
C LYS A 117 -4.47 17.38 -7.95
N LEU A 118 -4.01 16.83 -9.07
CA LEU A 118 -4.22 15.44 -9.43
C LEU A 118 -3.55 14.51 -8.41
N THR A 119 -2.27 14.76 -8.11
CA THR A 119 -1.49 13.97 -7.15
C THR A 119 -2.13 13.96 -5.76
N SER A 120 -2.65 15.09 -5.29
CA SER A 120 -3.36 15.16 -4.00
C SER A 120 -4.62 14.28 -3.98
N TRP A 121 -5.41 14.30 -5.07
CA TRP A 121 -6.61 13.47 -5.19
C TRP A 121 -6.28 11.98 -5.30
N LEU A 122 -5.29 11.63 -6.11
CA LEU A 122 -4.84 10.24 -6.27
C LEU A 122 -4.27 9.70 -4.95
N PHE A 123 -3.48 10.50 -4.23
CA PHE A 123 -2.94 10.14 -2.92
C PHE A 123 -4.04 9.91 -1.90
N PHE A 124 -5.02 10.81 -1.82
CA PHE A 124 -6.17 10.64 -0.95
C PHE A 124 -6.98 9.39 -1.26
N LEU A 125 -7.27 9.13 -2.55
CA LEU A 125 -7.99 7.93 -2.97
C LEU A 125 -7.24 6.65 -2.59
N LEU A 126 -5.92 6.62 -2.80
CA LEU A 126 -5.10 5.45 -2.48
C LEU A 126 -5.01 5.21 -0.96
N VAL A 127 -4.87 6.27 -0.16
CA VAL A 127 -4.87 6.16 1.30
C VAL A 127 -6.23 5.68 1.80
N ILE A 128 -7.34 6.20 1.27
CA ILE A 128 -8.68 5.68 1.61
C ILE A 128 -8.78 4.20 1.27
N PHE A 129 -8.34 3.81 0.07
CA PHE A 129 -8.37 2.42 -0.36
C PHE A 129 -7.62 1.52 0.62
N PHE A 130 -6.38 1.85 0.98
CA PHE A 130 -5.61 1.09 1.97
C PHE A 130 -6.24 1.12 3.37
N THR A 131 -6.80 2.27 3.79
CA THR A 131 -7.52 2.39 5.07
C THR A 131 -8.73 1.46 5.12
N VAL A 132 -9.45 1.29 4.01
CA VAL A 132 -10.59 0.36 3.92
C VAL A 132 -10.10 -1.08 4.01
N LEU A 133 -9.03 -1.47 3.29
CA LEU A 133 -8.47 -2.82 3.36
C LEU A 133 -7.95 -3.16 4.76
N THR A 134 -7.14 -2.27 5.35
CA THR A 134 -6.58 -2.47 6.70
C THR A 134 -7.65 -2.41 7.77
N GLY A 135 -8.62 -1.51 7.61
CA GLY A 135 -9.80 -1.41 8.47
C GLY A 135 -10.64 -2.67 8.42
N TYR A 136 -10.92 -3.22 7.23
CA TYR A 136 -11.65 -4.49 7.10
C TYR A 136 -10.94 -5.61 7.84
N THR A 137 -9.63 -5.78 7.62
CA THR A 137 -8.86 -6.81 8.32
C THR A 137 -8.90 -6.64 9.83
N PHE A 138 -8.69 -5.43 10.33
CA PHE A 138 -8.74 -5.16 11.77
C PHE A 138 -10.14 -5.44 12.35
N LEU A 139 -11.19 -4.99 11.68
CA LEU A 139 -12.57 -5.08 12.14
C LEU A 139 -13.12 -6.51 12.07
N THR A 140 -12.69 -7.33 11.10
CA THR A 140 -13.08 -8.76 11.06
C THR A 140 -12.64 -9.53 12.31
N GLY A 141 -11.64 -9.06 13.06
CA GLY A 141 -11.29 -9.63 14.36
C GLY A 141 -12.39 -9.53 15.42
N TYR A 142 -13.37 -8.63 15.26
CA TYR A 142 -14.55 -8.51 16.14
C TYR A 142 -15.75 -9.34 15.65
N VAL A 143 -15.66 -9.93 14.46
CA VAL A 143 -16.76 -10.65 13.81
C VAL A 143 -16.58 -12.16 14.07
N PRO A 144 -17.58 -12.86 14.62
CA PRO A 144 -17.55 -14.32 14.71
C PRO A 144 -17.35 -15.01 13.34
N ILE A 145 -16.72 -16.20 13.34
CA ILE A 145 -16.39 -16.94 12.09
C ILE A 145 -17.65 -17.40 11.35
N ASP A 146 -18.74 -17.61 12.07
CA ASP A 146 -20.05 -18.03 11.60
C ASP A 146 -20.94 -16.87 11.13
N SER A 147 -20.49 -15.61 11.26
CA SER A 147 -21.27 -14.44 10.83
C SER A 147 -20.57 -13.61 9.75
N THR A 148 -21.39 -12.84 9.03
CA THR A 148 -20.97 -11.95 7.94
C THR A 148 -20.61 -10.57 8.50
N PHE A 149 -19.61 -9.91 7.90
CA PHE A 149 -19.10 -8.60 8.34
C PHE A 149 -20.18 -7.54 8.64
N PHE A 150 -21.20 -7.41 7.78
CA PHE A 150 -22.25 -6.38 7.92
C PHE A 150 -23.32 -6.69 8.98
N LYS A 151 -23.29 -7.85 9.64
CA LYS A 151 -24.21 -8.17 10.75
C LYS A 151 -23.68 -7.59 12.07
N PHE A 152 -23.75 -6.27 12.19
CA PHE A 152 -23.18 -5.51 13.32
C PHE A 152 -23.71 -5.93 14.71
N SER A 153 -24.91 -6.51 14.79
CA SER A 153 -25.46 -7.04 16.06
C SER A 153 -24.73 -8.26 16.60
N THR A 154 -23.97 -8.97 15.76
CA THR A 154 -23.21 -10.18 16.15
C THR A 154 -21.77 -9.87 16.53
N TRP A 155 -21.35 -8.61 16.42
CA TRP A 155 -19.99 -8.20 16.76
C TRP A 155 -19.77 -8.36 18.26
N GLY A 156 -18.63 -8.95 18.62
CA GLY A 156 -18.28 -9.25 20.00
C GLY A 156 -16.89 -8.75 20.36
N GLU A 157 -16.24 -9.45 21.28
CA GLU A 157 -14.87 -9.14 21.67
C GLU A 157 -13.87 -9.45 20.55
N TYR A 158 -12.80 -8.65 20.49
CA TYR A 158 -11.73 -8.86 19.53
C TYR A 158 -11.02 -10.20 19.77
N LYS A 159 -11.03 -11.07 18.77
CA LYS A 159 -10.27 -12.32 18.76
C LYS A 159 -9.43 -12.38 17.49
N ALA A 160 -8.11 -12.44 17.65
CA ALA A 160 -7.18 -12.54 16.53
C ALA A 160 -7.44 -13.77 15.63
N THR A 161 -8.02 -14.85 16.19
CA THR A 161 -8.42 -16.06 15.45
C THR A 161 -9.54 -15.83 14.44
N ASN A 162 -10.32 -14.75 14.59
CA ASN A 162 -11.45 -14.46 13.72
C ASN A 162 -11.05 -13.65 12.47
N MET A 163 -9.80 -13.18 12.41
CA MET A 163 -9.33 -12.39 11.27
C MET A 163 -9.35 -13.21 10.00
N ARG A 164 -10.04 -12.69 8.99
CA ARG A 164 -10.22 -13.35 7.69
C ARG A 164 -8.98 -13.28 6.81
N VAL A 165 -8.22 -12.18 6.95
CA VAL A 165 -6.93 -11.96 6.29
C VAL A 165 -5.89 -11.68 7.37
N THR A 166 -4.75 -12.36 7.35
CA THR A 166 -3.79 -12.35 8.48
C THR A 166 -2.84 -11.14 8.49
N ASP A 167 -2.64 -10.50 7.35
CA ASP A 167 -1.85 -9.28 7.22
C ASP A 167 -2.34 -8.47 5.99
N CYS A 168 -2.12 -7.15 6.01
CA CYS A 168 -2.63 -6.24 4.98
C CYS A 168 -1.75 -6.13 3.73
N GLY A 169 -0.63 -6.83 3.67
CA GLY A 169 0.34 -6.74 2.56
C GLY A 169 0.96 -5.35 2.33
N CYS A 170 0.75 -4.34 3.21
CA CYS A 170 1.24 -2.97 2.99
C CYS A 170 2.76 -2.85 2.82
N PHE A 171 3.57 -3.76 3.36
CA PHE A 171 5.02 -3.79 3.13
C PHE A 171 5.45 -5.16 2.57
N GLY A 172 4.56 -5.83 1.82
CA GLY A 172 4.74 -7.22 1.43
C GLY A 172 5.06 -8.12 2.63
N ASP A 173 5.81 -9.18 2.39
CA ASP A 173 6.28 -10.11 3.43
C ASP A 173 7.55 -9.63 4.16
N PHE A 174 8.13 -8.49 3.76
CA PHE A 174 9.31 -7.93 4.40
C PHE A 174 9.04 -7.54 5.87
N ILE A 175 7.84 -7.03 6.16
CA ILE A 175 7.38 -6.72 7.52
C ILE A 175 5.90 -7.12 7.68
N LYS A 176 5.66 -8.25 8.36
CA LYS A 176 4.31 -8.62 8.81
C LYS A 176 3.88 -7.69 9.95
N LEU A 177 2.99 -6.76 9.63
CA LEU A 177 2.44 -5.82 10.59
C LEU A 177 1.16 -6.35 11.20
N ASP A 178 0.98 -6.14 12.51
CA ASP A 178 -0.32 -6.30 13.16
C ASP A 178 -1.35 -5.42 12.45
N PRO A 179 -2.52 -5.96 12.04
CA PRO A 179 -3.55 -5.21 11.33
C PRO A 179 -3.97 -3.91 12.02
N ARG A 180 -3.94 -3.86 13.36
CA ARG A 180 -4.21 -2.63 14.13
C ARG A 180 -3.21 -1.54 13.80
N ILE A 181 -1.93 -1.90 13.81
CA ILE A 181 -0.83 -0.96 13.54
C ILE A 181 -0.95 -0.43 12.11
N SER A 182 -1.24 -1.30 11.14
CA SER A 182 -1.44 -0.91 9.75
C SER A 182 -2.62 0.04 9.57
N PHE A 183 -3.76 -0.26 10.20
CA PHE A 183 -4.95 0.58 10.15
C PHE A 183 -4.70 1.97 10.74
N PHE A 184 -4.09 2.06 11.92
CA PHE A 184 -3.77 3.37 12.52
C PHE A 184 -2.73 4.15 11.72
N LYS A 185 -1.78 3.47 11.08
CA LYS A 185 -0.82 4.10 10.15
C LYS A 185 -1.53 4.72 8.95
N ASP A 186 -2.48 4.02 8.32
CA ASP A 186 -3.25 4.57 7.19
C ASP A 186 -4.20 5.69 7.63
N LEU A 187 -4.82 5.57 8.81
CA LEU A 187 -5.62 6.64 9.41
C LEU A 187 -4.79 7.89 9.70
N PHE A 188 -3.55 7.73 10.16
CA PHE A 188 -2.62 8.86 10.32
C PHE A 188 -2.27 9.49 8.97
N LEU A 189 -2.09 8.69 7.91
CA LEU A 189 -1.83 9.19 6.55
C LEU A 189 -3.02 9.91 5.92
N LEU A 190 -4.24 9.71 6.41
CA LEU A 190 -5.39 10.52 5.98
C LEU A 190 -5.23 12.00 6.36
N LEU A 191 -4.52 12.32 7.44
CA LEU A 191 -4.28 13.70 7.85
C LEU A 191 -3.48 14.51 6.81
N PRO A 192 -2.28 14.09 6.37
CA PRO A 192 -1.58 14.76 5.28
C PRO A 192 -2.34 14.66 3.96
N ALA A 193 -3.08 13.57 3.70
CA ALA A 193 -3.88 13.45 2.47
C ALA A 193 -4.98 14.53 2.38
N LEU A 194 -5.73 14.73 3.46
CA LEU A 194 -6.72 15.81 3.56
C LEU A 194 -6.04 17.18 3.48
N TYR A 195 -4.91 17.37 4.16
CA TYR A 195 -4.15 18.61 4.09
C TYR A 195 -3.72 18.95 2.65
N PHE A 196 -3.26 17.97 1.87
CA PHE A 196 -2.91 18.16 0.47
C PHE A 196 -4.13 18.55 -0.38
N LEU A 197 -5.30 17.95 -0.15
CA LEU A 197 -6.53 18.33 -0.87
C LEU A 197 -6.89 19.80 -0.70
N PHE A 198 -6.77 20.34 0.53
CA PHE A 198 -7.13 21.74 0.79
C PHE A 198 -6.01 22.73 0.44
N ARG A 199 -4.75 22.33 0.56
CA ARG A 199 -3.57 23.22 0.40
C ARG A 199 -2.66 22.85 -0.78
N TRP A 200 -3.16 22.12 -1.78
CA TRP A 200 -2.38 21.69 -2.95
C TRP A 200 -1.61 22.81 -3.67
N LYS A 201 -2.04 24.07 -3.58
CA LYS A 201 -1.34 25.22 -4.19
C LYS A 201 0.05 25.46 -3.57
N ASP A 202 0.22 25.13 -2.29
CA ASP A 202 1.45 25.34 -1.52
C ASP A 202 2.49 24.23 -1.71
N MET A 203 2.09 23.14 -2.37
CA MET A 203 3.02 22.07 -2.71
C MET A 203 4.14 22.59 -3.62
N HIS A 204 5.35 22.13 -3.35
CA HIS A 204 6.53 22.47 -4.15
C HIS A 204 6.43 21.81 -5.52
N GLN A 205 7.22 22.30 -6.47
CA GLN A 205 7.36 21.68 -7.78
C GLN A 205 8.83 21.73 -8.17
N LEU A 206 9.41 20.58 -8.42
CA LEU A 206 10.78 20.46 -8.91
C LEU A 206 10.78 20.30 -10.43
N PHE A 207 11.89 20.72 -11.03
CA PHE A 207 12.20 20.58 -12.45
C PHE A 207 11.20 21.24 -13.42
N SER A 208 11.50 21.14 -14.71
CA SER A 208 10.59 21.56 -15.78
C SER A 208 9.48 20.52 -15.99
N LEU A 209 8.37 20.92 -16.61
CA LEU A 209 7.26 20.01 -16.94
C LEU A 209 7.72 18.82 -17.81
N SER A 210 8.62 19.07 -18.77
CA SER A 210 9.17 18.05 -19.66
C SER A 210 9.96 17.00 -18.86
N SER A 211 10.85 17.47 -17.97
CA SER A 211 11.64 16.59 -17.11
C SER A 211 10.76 15.75 -16.18
N ARG A 212 9.71 16.34 -15.59
CA ARG A 212 8.76 15.60 -14.74
C ARG A 212 8.02 14.51 -15.50
N ASN A 213 7.49 14.85 -16.68
CA ASN A 213 6.80 13.87 -17.52
C ASN A 213 7.75 12.74 -17.95
N MET A 214 8.99 13.06 -18.32
CA MET A 214 10.00 12.08 -18.68
C MET A 214 10.31 11.13 -17.52
N ILE A 215 10.47 11.66 -16.30
CA ILE A 215 10.70 10.85 -15.09
C ILE A 215 9.53 9.91 -14.82
N ILE A 216 8.29 10.40 -14.91
CA ILE A 216 7.09 9.59 -14.66
C ILE A 216 6.95 8.48 -15.70
N ILE A 217 7.16 8.80 -16.98
CA ILE A 217 7.06 7.82 -18.07
C ILE A 217 8.16 6.77 -17.94
N SER A 218 9.41 7.20 -17.71
CA SER A 218 10.53 6.26 -17.57
C SER A 218 10.41 5.39 -16.34
N SER A 219 9.99 5.95 -15.19
CA SER A 219 9.76 5.16 -13.98
C SER A 219 8.62 4.17 -14.16
N THR A 220 7.52 4.58 -14.82
CA THR A 220 6.38 3.68 -15.06
C THR A 220 6.79 2.51 -15.97
N LEU A 221 7.50 2.78 -17.07
CA LEU A 221 7.97 1.74 -17.98
C LEU A 221 8.95 0.79 -17.27
N PHE A 222 9.90 1.34 -16.51
CA PHE A 222 10.85 0.55 -15.72
C PHE A 222 10.12 -0.36 -14.72
N LEU A 223 9.14 0.15 -14.00
CA LEU A 223 8.39 -0.64 -13.01
C LEU A 223 7.55 -1.73 -13.65
N ILE A 224 6.93 -1.48 -14.81
CA ILE A 224 6.23 -2.53 -15.58
C ILE A 224 7.22 -3.64 -15.93
N LEU A 225 8.36 -3.29 -16.52
CA LEU A 225 9.38 -4.27 -16.90
C LEU A 225 9.92 -5.03 -15.67
N TYR A 226 10.16 -4.35 -14.56
CA TYR A 226 10.67 -4.94 -13.33
C TYR A 226 9.67 -5.92 -12.69
N ASN A 227 8.38 -5.56 -12.59
CA ASN A 227 7.36 -6.45 -12.03
C ASN A 227 7.14 -7.67 -12.93
N VAL A 228 7.12 -7.47 -14.26
CA VAL A 228 7.01 -8.56 -15.23
C VAL A 228 8.24 -9.48 -15.16
N TYR A 229 9.44 -8.93 -14.99
CA TYR A 229 10.67 -9.69 -14.84
C TYR A 229 10.68 -10.57 -13.57
N ASN A 230 10.32 -10.00 -12.41
CA ASN A 230 10.24 -10.74 -11.13
C ASN A 230 9.10 -11.77 -11.12
N PHE A 231 8.10 -11.64 -11.99
CA PHE A 231 7.03 -12.62 -12.12
C PHE A 231 7.38 -13.76 -13.09
N HIS A 232 7.89 -13.44 -14.29
CA HIS A 232 8.04 -14.42 -15.37
C HIS A 232 9.44 -15.01 -15.53
N TRP A 233 10.49 -14.26 -15.21
CA TRP A 233 11.84 -14.60 -15.65
C TRP A 233 12.77 -15.04 -14.52
N ASN A 234 12.64 -14.48 -13.32
CA ASN A 234 13.46 -14.85 -12.16
C ASN A 234 12.60 -15.08 -10.93
N GLU A 235 13.06 -15.94 -10.01
CA GLU A 235 12.56 -15.89 -8.63
C GLU A 235 12.90 -14.52 -8.02
N PRO A 236 12.01 -13.94 -7.17
CA PRO A 236 12.26 -12.67 -6.50
C PRO A 236 13.68 -12.61 -5.93
N HIS A 237 14.36 -11.46 -6.08
CA HIS A 237 15.71 -11.27 -5.51
C HIS A 237 15.77 -11.58 -4.01
N VAL A 238 14.63 -11.47 -3.31
CA VAL A 238 14.42 -11.93 -1.94
C VAL A 238 13.21 -12.86 -1.95
N ASP A 239 13.43 -14.15 -1.74
CA ASP A 239 12.35 -15.15 -1.63
C ASP A 239 11.68 -15.07 -0.25
N PHE A 240 10.44 -14.59 -0.23
CA PHE A 240 9.65 -14.46 1.00
C PHE A 240 8.72 -15.66 1.26
N ARG A 241 8.74 -16.69 0.40
CA ARG A 241 7.85 -17.84 0.57
C ARG A 241 8.13 -18.55 1.90
N PRO A 242 7.08 -19.04 2.60
CA PRO A 242 7.26 -19.81 3.83
C PRO A 242 8.00 -21.14 3.58
N PHE A 243 7.94 -21.66 2.35
CA PHE A 243 8.65 -22.86 1.93
C PHE A 243 9.28 -22.62 0.57
N LYS A 244 10.58 -22.94 0.43
CA LYS A 244 11.27 -22.89 -0.85
C LYS A 244 10.69 -23.91 -1.82
N ASN A 245 10.77 -23.61 -3.11
CA ASN A 245 10.46 -24.58 -4.17
C ASN A 245 11.26 -25.89 -3.94
N GLY A 246 10.56 -27.02 -3.86
CA GLY A 246 11.15 -28.34 -3.60
C GLY A 246 11.27 -28.74 -2.11
N ALA A 247 10.82 -27.91 -1.17
CA ALA A 247 10.80 -28.26 0.24
C ALA A 247 9.76 -29.35 0.56
N ASN A 248 10.19 -30.47 1.18
CA ASN A 248 9.28 -31.49 1.68
C ASN A 248 8.59 -31.00 2.97
N ILE A 249 7.37 -30.48 2.82
CA ILE A 249 6.59 -29.90 3.92
C ILE A 249 6.34 -30.93 5.03
N ALA A 250 6.18 -32.22 4.68
CA ALA A 250 5.94 -33.29 5.65
C ALA A 250 7.15 -33.57 6.54
N GLU A 251 8.37 -33.43 6.01
CA GLU A 251 9.60 -33.59 6.78
C GLU A 251 9.85 -32.40 7.71
N ILE A 252 9.59 -31.17 7.22
CA ILE A 252 9.75 -29.93 8.01
C ILE A 252 8.79 -29.93 9.21
N LYS A 253 7.57 -30.43 9.03
CA LYS A 253 6.57 -30.52 10.11
C LYS A 253 6.94 -31.53 11.21
N LYS A 254 7.77 -32.54 10.91
CA LYS A 254 8.25 -33.54 11.89
C LYS A 254 9.44 -33.08 12.73
N ARG A 255 10.19 -32.07 12.27
CA ARG A 255 11.38 -31.53 12.96
C ARG A 255 11.07 -30.38 13.92
N ARG A 256 9.79 -30.01 14.06
CA ARG A 256 9.30 -28.90 14.89
C ARG A 256 8.49 -29.46 16.04
#